data_AF-A0A8J7ZKR7-F1
#
_entry.id   AF-A0A8J7ZKR7-F1
#
_cell.length_a   1.000
_cell.length_b   1.000
_cell.length_c   1.000
_cell.angle_alpha   90.00
_cell.angle_beta   90.00
_cell.angle_gamma   90.00
#
_symmetry.space_group_name_H-M   'P 1'
#
loop_
_entity.id
_entity.type
_entity.pdbx_description
1 polymer ?
#
loop_
_entity_poly.entity_id
_entity_poly.type
_entity_poly.pdbx_seq_one_letter_code
_entity_poly.pdbx_strand_id
1 'polypeptide(L)'
;MLVDLSVEAVMTAPVETISPDATLETAATRLAEGVGSLVVTEDGDAVGIVTKTDLVAALAAGRTDATVERAMSTPVHSVHVDDDLGDAAVVLGEADVGQVVVVDDADAVVGVLSATTVVDYVPALAHRHGVAGAGDPKRAGDRDRHGHVREPGRVDTAYEEGDWAFEWDGGDGIAVGNVARFSKHVTEADVEEFAHATGDTNRLHLDDEFAAGTRFGRRIAHGVLSLGLVSAALARMPGAIIYLSQDCSYLGPVDVGERCMATCEVVDDLGDDKYRLDVAVQDEDGEDVLSGGSTILVDDIPE
;
A
#
# COMPACT_ATOMS: atom_id res chain seq x y z
N MET A 1 17.27 2.88 15.03
CA MET A 1 16.62 3.96 15.82
C MET A 1 15.44 4.40 14.98
N LEU A 2 14.21 4.47 15.50
CA LEU A 2 13.08 4.87 14.66
C LEU A 2 13.27 6.33 14.25
N VAL A 3 13.19 6.59 12.94
CA VAL A 3 13.11 7.94 12.38
C VAL A 3 11.67 8.44 12.56
N ASP A 4 11.53 9.74 12.80
CA ASP A 4 10.25 10.42 12.91
C ASP A 4 9.81 10.80 11.49
N LEU A 5 8.58 10.45 11.09
CA LEU A 5 8.07 10.74 9.75
C LEU A 5 7.30 12.06 9.81
N SER A 6 7.87 13.11 9.24
CA SER A 6 7.27 14.45 9.24
C SER A 6 6.09 14.55 8.26
N VAL A 7 5.22 15.52 8.49
CA VAL A 7 4.16 15.88 7.53
C VAL A 7 4.75 16.30 6.18
N GLU A 8 5.88 17.03 6.15
CA GLU A 8 6.58 17.41 4.91
C GLU A 8 6.85 16.22 3.97
N ALA A 9 7.27 15.08 4.53
CA ALA A 9 7.70 13.91 3.77
C ALA A 9 6.55 13.18 3.04
N VAL A 10 5.28 13.48 3.38
CA VAL A 10 4.11 12.77 2.84
C VAL A 10 2.96 13.69 2.38
N MET A 11 3.02 15.01 2.64
CA MET A 11 1.99 15.94 2.20
C MET A 11 1.90 16.07 0.67
N THR A 12 0.72 16.37 0.15
CA THR A 12 0.54 16.74 -1.26
C THR A 12 0.89 18.21 -1.49
N ALA A 13 1.87 18.46 -2.35
CA ALA A 13 2.26 19.79 -2.83
C ALA A 13 2.57 19.75 -4.35
N PRO A 14 2.39 20.85 -5.11
CA PRO A 14 1.84 22.15 -4.69
C PRO A 14 0.34 22.08 -4.39
N VAL A 15 -0.15 23.06 -3.61
CA VAL A 15 -1.57 23.13 -3.25
C VAL A 15 -2.41 23.74 -4.37
N GLU A 16 -3.43 23.00 -4.82
CA GLU A 16 -4.43 23.49 -5.75
C GLU A 16 -5.48 24.35 -5.02
N THR A 17 -5.57 25.63 -5.39
CA THR A 17 -6.41 26.63 -4.72
C THR A 17 -7.58 27.12 -5.57
N ILE A 18 -8.69 27.47 -4.92
CA ILE A 18 -9.90 28.00 -5.58
C ILE A 18 -10.49 29.18 -4.81
N SER A 19 -11.13 30.11 -5.52
CA SER A 19 -11.85 31.24 -4.90
C SER A 19 -13.19 30.77 -4.30
N PRO A 20 -13.63 31.33 -3.16
CA PRO A 20 -14.95 31.03 -2.58
C PRO A 20 -16.13 31.33 -3.52
N ASP A 21 -15.99 32.34 -4.41
CA ASP A 21 -17.00 32.73 -5.41
C ASP A 21 -17.13 31.74 -6.60
N ALA A 22 -16.23 30.77 -6.74
CA ALA A 22 -16.24 29.84 -7.86
C ALA A 22 -17.50 28.95 -7.85
N THR A 23 -17.91 28.46 -9.04
CA THR A 23 -19.07 27.56 -9.15
C THR A 23 -18.71 26.13 -8.73
N LEU A 24 -19.71 25.37 -8.27
CA LEU A 24 -19.53 23.93 -8.01
C LEU A 24 -19.09 23.15 -9.25
N GLU A 25 -19.48 23.58 -10.46
CA GLU A 25 -19.01 23.02 -11.74
C GLU A 25 -17.50 23.24 -11.96
N THR A 26 -16.99 24.42 -11.59
CA THR A 26 -15.54 24.72 -11.68
C THR A 26 -14.74 23.83 -10.72
N ALA A 27 -15.23 23.67 -9.49
CA ALA A 27 -14.63 22.75 -8.52
C ALA A 27 -14.72 21.28 -8.99
N ALA A 28 -15.88 20.84 -9.47
CA ALA A 28 -16.11 19.49 -9.97
C ALA A 28 -15.16 19.13 -11.12
N THR A 29 -14.90 20.08 -12.03
CA THR A 29 -14.01 19.88 -13.17
C THR A 29 -12.59 19.59 -12.71
N ARG A 30 -12.00 20.47 -11.88
CA ARG A 30 -10.63 20.28 -11.36
C ARG A 30 -10.47 19.01 -10.53
N LEU A 31 -11.47 18.71 -9.69
CA LEU A 31 -11.49 17.48 -8.90
C LEU A 31 -11.60 16.23 -9.79
N ALA A 32 -12.30 16.31 -10.92
CA ALA A 32 -12.35 15.22 -11.91
C ALA A 32 -11.04 15.05 -12.71
N GLU A 33 -10.25 16.11 -12.86
CA GLU A 33 -8.93 16.10 -13.54
C GLU A 33 -7.82 15.40 -12.71
N GLY A 34 -8.13 14.94 -11.50
CA GLY A 34 -7.26 14.12 -10.64
C GLY A 34 -7.06 14.69 -9.24
N VAL A 35 -7.34 15.99 -9.06
CA VAL A 35 -7.15 16.68 -7.78
C VAL A 35 -8.02 16.05 -6.68
N GLY A 36 -7.44 15.81 -5.49
CA GLY A 36 -8.14 15.25 -4.34
C GLY A 36 -9.09 16.24 -3.68
N SER A 37 -8.59 17.46 -3.44
CA SER A 37 -9.30 18.57 -2.80
C SER A 37 -8.77 19.92 -3.29
N LEU A 38 -9.57 20.98 -3.11
CA LEU A 38 -9.17 22.35 -3.41
C LEU A 38 -9.20 23.17 -2.13
N VAL A 39 -8.09 23.78 -1.75
CA VAL A 39 -8.05 24.74 -0.64
C VAL A 39 -8.73 26.03 -1.11
N VAL A 40 -9.74 26.47 -0.37
CA VAL A 40 -10.49 27.68 -0.70
C VAL A 40 -9.75 28.86 -0.10
N THR A 41 -9.27 29.76 -0.95
CA THR A 41 -8.42 30.89 -0.55
C THR A 41 -9.09 32.23 -0.85
N GLU A 42 -9.08 33.15 0.12
CA GLU A 42 -9.54 34.53 -0.01
C GLU A 42 -8.42 35.48 0.43
N ASP A 43 -8.09 36.47 -0.41
CA ASP A 43 -6.94 37.40 -0.28
C ASP A 43 -5.53 36.81 -0.02
N GLY A 44 -5.42 35.48 0.07
CA GLY A 44 -4.19 34.71 0.33
C GLY A 44 -4.37 33.66 1.43
N ASP A 45 -5.33 33.88 2.33
CA ASP A 45 -5.60 33.05 3.50
C ASP A 45 -6.51 31.86 3.15
N ALA A 46 -6.33 30.71 3.82
CA ALA A 46 -7.21 29.55 3.67
C ALA A 46 -8.50 29.72 4.50
N VAL A 47 -9.65 29.82 3.83
CA VAL A 47 -10.97 30.04 4.46
C VAL A 47 -11.88 28.82 4.48
N GLY A 48 -11.54 27.78 3.72
CA GLY A 48 -12.21 26.48 3.73
C GLY A 48 -11.51 25.45 2.83
N ILE A 49 -12.10 24.26 2.69
CA ILE A 49 -11.63 23.24 1.73
C ILE A 49 -12.85 22.61 1.06
N VAL A 50 -12.76 22.30 -0.24
CA VAL A 50 -13.84 21.62 -0.99
C VAL A 50 -13.33 20.35 -1.68
N THR A 51 -14.11 19.27 -1.52
CA THR A 51 -13.81 17.91 -2.02
C THR A 51 -14.95 17.36 -2.88
N LYS A 52 -14.72 16.19 -3.47
CA LYS A 52 -15.75 15.39 -4.15
C LYS A 52 -16.94 15.08 -3.23
N THR A 53 -16.70 14.88 -1.93
CA THR A 53 -17.73 14.61 -0.92
C THR A 53 -18.62 15.83 -0.67
N ASP A 54 -18.02 17.02 -0.53
CA ASP A 54 -18.76 18.28 -0.34
C ASP A 54 -19.67 18.57 -1.55
N LEU A 55 -19.16 18.35 -2.76
CA LEU A 55 -19.94 18.50 -4.00
C LEU A 55 -21.09 17.50 -4.08
N VAL A 56 -20.87 16.23 -3.74
CA VAL A 56 -21.95 15.22 -3.67
C VAL A 56 -23.00 15.58 -2.61
N ALA A 57 -22.59 16.11 -1.45
CA ALA A 57 -23.49 16.58 -0.41
C ALA A 57 -24.29 17.83 -0.84
N ALA A 58 -23.68 18.74 -1.60
CA ALA A 58 -24.36 19.89 -2.19
C ALA A 58 -25.39 19.44 -3.25
N LEU A 59 -25.02 18.53 -4.16
CA LEU A 59 -25.92 17.95 -5.16
C LEU A 59 -27.10 17.21 -4.52
N ALA A 60 -26.85 16.37 -3.51
CA ALA A 60 -27.89 15.64 -2.77
C ALA A 60 -28.85 16.58 -2.02
N ALA A 61 -28.37 17.76 -1.60
CA ALA A 61 -29.17 18.83 -1.01
C ALA A 61 -29.83 19.77 -2.04
N GLY A 62 -29.72 19.50 -3.35
CA GLY A 62 -30.29 20.33 -4.43
C GLY A 62 -29.59 21.68 -4.63
N ARG A 63 -28.36 21.84 -4.14
CA ARG A 63 -27.56 23.09 -4.21
C ARG A 63 -26.66 23.13 -5.46
N THR A 64 -27.17 22.75 -6.63
CA THR A 64 -26.41 22.69 -7.90
C THR A 64 -25.78 24.04 -8.27
N ASP A 65 -26.53 25.13 -8.06
CA ASP A 65 -26.21 26.46 -8.56
C ASP A 65 -25.44 27.31 -7.51
N ALA A 66 -24.79 26.65 -6.56
CA ALA A 66 -24.11 27.30 -5.43
C ALA A 66 -22.66 27.74 -5.74
N THR A 67 -22.16 28.64 -4.91
CA THR A 67 -20.74 28.98 -4.79
C THR A 67 -19.99 27.92 -3.99
N VAL A 68 -18.67 27.81 -4.18
CA VAL A 68 -17.78 26.96 -3.37
C VAL A 68 -17.90 27.30 -1.88
N GLU A 69 -17.99 28.58 -1.52
CA GLU A 69 -18.30 29.09 -0.17
C GLU A 69 -19.50 28.35 0.50
N ARG A 70 -20.52 27.97 -0.27
CA ARG A 70 -21.76 27.33 0.24
C ARG A 70 -21.74 25.80 0.24
N ALA A 71 -20.63 25.21 -0.19
CA ALA A 71 -20.39 23.77 -0.19
C ALA A 71 -19.16 23.36 0.64
N MET A 72 -18.14 24.21 0.72
CA MET A 72 -16.88 23.93 1.42
C MET A 72 -17.06 23.60 2.91
N SER A 73 -16.15 22.78 3.42
CA SER A 73 -15.99 22.54 4.85
C SER A 73 -15.17 23.68 5.49
N THR A 74 -15.58 24.13 6.68
CA THR A 74 -14.98 25.23 7.44
C THR A 74 -15.31 25.05 8.95
N PRO A 75 -14.42 25.39 9.91
CA PRO A 75 -13.11 26.04 9.76
C PRO A 75 -12.09 25.17 9.02
N VAL A 76 -11.01 25.79 8.54
CA VAL A 76 -9.83 25.06 8.09
C VAL A 76 -9.12 24.50 9.32
N HIS A 77 -8.87 23.19 9.31
CA HIS A 77 -7.99 22.53 10.27
C HIS A 77 -6.60 22.42 9.63
N SER A 78 -5.56 22.72 10.41
CA SER A 78 -4.18 22.75 9.93
C SER A 78 -3.20 22.05 10.86
N VAL A 79 -2.04 21.70 10.30
CA VAL A 79 -0.85 21.13 10.96
C VAL A 79 0.39 21.85 10.42
N HIS A 80 1.48 21.84 11.17
CA HIS A 80 2.75 22.39 10.71
C HIS A 80 3.49 21.40 9.80
N VAL A 81 4.35 21.91 8.92
CA VAL A 81 5.16 21.11 7.99
C VAL A 81 6.15 20.16 8.71
N ASP A 82 6.67 20.59 9.86
CA ASP A 82 7.59 19.81 10.71
C ASP A 82 6.88 18.89 11.75
N ASP A 83 5.54 18.83 11.79
CA ASP A 83 4.83 17.97 12.76
C ASP A 83 5.10 16.47 12.49
N ASP A 84 5.09 15.62 13.54
CA ASP A 84 5.08 14.16 13.37
C ASP A 84 3.73 13.71 12.80
N LEU A 85 3.77 12.81 11.81
CA LEU A 85 2.58 12.31 11.13
C LEU A 85 1.55 11.65 12.06
N GLY A 86 1.99 11.17 13.23
CA GLY A 86 1.14 10.64 14.30
C GLY A 86 0.34 11.71 15.04
N ASP A 87 0.93 12.87 15.31
CA ASP A 87 0.21 14.02 15.89
C ASP A 87 -0.75 14.63 14.85
N ALA A 88 -0.34 14.70 13.57
CA ALA A 88 -1.24 15.08 12.48
C ALA A 88 -2.42 14.11 12.31
N ALA A 89 -2.20 12.80 12.52
CA ALA A 89 -3.26 11.78 12.54
C ALA A 89 -4.25 11.99 13.70
N VAL A 90 -3.78 12.47 14.86
CA VAL A 90 -4.64 12.86 15.99
C VAL A 90 -5.50 14.08 15.61
N VAL A 91 -4.92 15.11 14.97
CA VAL A 91 -5.69 16.29 14.52
C VAL A 91 -6.81 15.91 13.55
N LEU A 92 -6.51 15.07 12.54
CA LEU A 92 -7.50 14.54 11.61
C LEU A 92 -8.65 13.79 12.32
N GLY A 93 -8.29 12.93 13.29
CA GLY A 93 -9.24 12.10 14.04
C GLY A 93 -10.08 12.87 15.07
N GLU A 94 -9.52 13.83 15.79
CA GLU A 94 -10.26 14.63 16.78
C GLU A 94 -11.19 15.67 16.13
N ALA A 95 -10.87 16.13 14.92
CA ALA A 95 -11.70 17.05 14.15
C ALA A 95 -12.78 16.36 13.28
N ASP A 96 -12.73 15.03 13.12
CA ASP A 96 -13.60 14.25 12.22
C ASP A 96 -13.52 14.75 10.74
N VAL A 97 -12.31 15.07 10.28
CA VAL A 97 -12.04 15.61 8.93
C VAL A 97 -11.15 14.69 8.10
N GLY A 98 -11.49 14.52 6.83
CA GLY A 98 -10.72 13.70 5.89
C GLY A 98 -9.40 14.31 5.41
N GLN A 99 -9.03 15.51 5.87
CA GLN A 99 -7.82 16.23 5.47
C GLN A 99 -7.53 17.43 6.38
N VAL A 100 -6.28 17.88 6.39
CA VAL A 100 -5.82 19.14 7.00
C VAL A 100 -4.93 19.91 6.01
N VAL A 101 -4.88 21.23 6.16
CA VAL A 101 -3.95 22.10 5.43
C VAL A 101 -2.60 22.11 6.15
N VAL A 102 -1.50 21.98 5.41
CA VAL A 102 -0.15 22.06 5.98
C VAL A 102 0.38 23.49 5.81
N VAL A 103 0.88 24.07 6.91
CA VAL A 103 1.44 25.42 6.96
C VAL A 103 2.91 25.43 7.43
N ASP A 104 3.65 26.48 7.06
CA ASP A 104 5.02 26.73 7.50
C ASP A 104 5.12 27.72 8.68
N ASP A 105 6.36 28.05 9.08
CA ASP A 105 6.72 29.05 10.10
C ASP A 105 6.11 30.46 9.87
N ALA A 106 5.57 30.74 8.69
CA ALA A 106 4.96 32.02 8.30
C ALA A 106 3.43 31.94 8.14
N ASP A 107 2.80 30.87 8.65
CA ASP A 107 1.39 30.51 8.43
C ASP A 107 1.02 30.31 6.94
N ALA A 108 2.01 30.17 6.04
CA ALA A 108 1.76 30.05 4.61
C ALA A 108 1.36 28.62 4.22
N VAL A 109 0.37 28.50 3.34
CA VAL A 109 -0.14 27.21 2.86
C VAL A 109 0.88 26.52 1.94
N VAL A 110 1.54 25.48 2.45
CA VAL A 110 2.60 24.73 1.73
C VAL A 110 2.15 23.36 1.22
N GLY A 111 1.13 22.74 1.84
CA GLY A 111 0.65 21.42 1.44
C GLY A 111 -0.78 21.11 1.89
N VAL A 112 -1.26 19.93 1.52
CA VAL A 112 -2.47 19.30 2.08
C VAL A 112 -2.12 17.87 2.49
N LEU A 113 -2.47 17.49 3.71
CA LEU A 113 -2.36 16.12 4.19
C LEU A 113 -3.77 15.52 4.26
N SER A 114 -4.00 14.41 3.56
CA SER A 114 -5.28 13.70 3.62
C SER A 114 -5.24 12.60 4.68
N ALA A 115 -6.39 12.28 5.26
CA ALA A 115 -6.56 11.10 6.11
C ALA A 115 -6.12 9.85 5.34
N THR A 116 -6.56 9.69 4.09
CA THR A 116 -6.14 8.62 3.17
C THR A 116 -4.62 8.42 3.18
N THR A 117 -3.85 9.48 2.94
CA THR A 117 -2.38 9.47 2.96
C THR A 117 -1.82 9.01 4.31
N VAL A 118 -2.36 9.52 5.43
CA VAL A 118 -1.92 9.13 6.78
C VAL A 118 -2.08 7.63 7.01
N VAL A 119 -3.15 7.01 6.50
CA VAL A 119 -3.42 5.60 6.76
C VAL A 119 -2.58 4.63 5.91
N ASP A 120 -1.95 5.09 4.83
CA ASP A 120 -0.88 4.36 4.13
C ASP A 120 0.33 4.12 5.06
N TYR A 121 0.51 5.00 6.07
CA TYR A 121 1.56 4.94 7.09
C TYR A 121 1.08 4.43 8.46
N VAL A 122 -0.19 4.03 8.60
CA VAL A 122 -0.70 3.51 9.89
C VAL A 122 0.12 2.38 10.52
N PRO A 123 0.77 1.45 9.77
CA PRO A 123 1.69 0.48 10.38
C PRO A 123 2.83 1.12 11.19
N ALA A 124 3.36 2.27 10.77
CA ALA A 124 4.38 3.02 11.50
C ALA A 124 3.78 3.81 12.68
N LEU A 125 2.62 4.44 12.49
CA LEU A 125 1.95 5.27 13.50
C LEU A 125 1.39 4.44 14.67
N ALA A 126 0.90 3.23 14.38
CA ALA A 126 0.35 2.30 15.37
C ALA A 126 1.38 1.84 16.42
N HIS A 127 2.69 1.92 16.11
CA HIS A 127 3.77 1.66 17.08
C HIS A 127 4.05 2.82 18.04
N ARG A 128 3.47 4.02 17.82
CA ARG A 128 3.66 5.22 18.65
C ARG A 128 2.43 5.60 19.47
N HIS A 129 1.26 5.80 18.82
CA HIS A 129 0.10 6.44 19.46
C HIS A 129 -1.08 5.51 19.81
N GLY A 130 -1.08 4.26 19.35
CA GLY A 130 -2.09 3.26 19.76
C GLY A 130 -3.52 3.48 19.24
N VAL A 131 -3.67 4.16 18.09
CA VAL A 131 -4.93 4.37 17.35
C VAL A 131 -4.82 3.70 15.97
N ALA A 132 -5.94 3.34 15.31
CA ALA A 132 -5.92 2.30 14.26
C ALA A 132 -6.76 2.57 12.99
N GLY A 133 -6.13 2.38 11.81
CA GLY A 133 -6.68 1.54 10.72
C GLY A 133 -7.04 2.15 9.35
N ALA A 134 -6.54 1.51 8.27
CA ALA A 134 -7.05 1.39 6.87
C ALA A 134 -6.70 2.46 5.79
N GLY A 135 -5.70 2.19 4.92
CA GLY A 135 -5.19 3.08 3.84
C GLY A 135 -5.72 2.88 2.42
N ASP A 136 -5.02 3.49 1.45
CA ASP A 136 -5.15 3.37 -0.03
C ASP A 136 -3.77 2.88 -0.59
N PRO A 137 -3.52 2.66 -1.91
CA PRO A 137 -3.09 3.75 -2.81
C PRO A 137 -3.28 3.49 -4.34
N LYS A 138 -2.85 4.43 -5.23
CA LYS A 138 -2.62 4.12 -6.68
C LYS A 138 -1.54 4.95 -7.43
N ARG A 139 -0.49 4.23 -7.90
CA ARG A 139 0.06 4.16 -9.29
C ARG A 139 0.71 5.40 -9.98
N ALA A 140 1.56 5.27 -11.02
CA ALA A 140 2.52 4.23 -11.49
C ALA A 140 3.20 4.64 -12.83
N GLY A 141 4.36 4.02 -13.18
CA GLY A 141 4.80 3.74 -14.57
C GLY A 141 6.11 4.42 -15.07
N ASP A 142 6.85 3.89 -16.06
CA ASP A 142 6.75 2.58 -16.76
C ASP A 142 8.05 2.24 -17.58
N ARG A 143 8.64 1.04 -17.35
CA ARG A 143 9.53 0.18 -18.21
C ARG A 143 10.76 0.76 -18.98
N ASP A 144 11.88 0.03 -19.14
CA ASP A 144 12.18 -1.04 -20.14
C ASP A 144 13.68 -1.50 -19.99
N ARG A 145 14.23 -2.69 -20.33
CA ARG A 145 13.75 -4.07 -20.64
C ARG A 145 14.95 -5.07 -20.82
N HIS A 146 14.71 -6.39 -20.63
CA HIS A 146 15.52 -7.59 -21.06
C HIS A 146 16.87 -7.92 -20.38
N GLY A 147 17.00 -9.13 -19.79
CA GLY A 147 18.34 -9.75 -19.60
C GLY A 147 18.57 -10.91 -18.60
N HIS A 148 17.61 -11.79 -18.30
CA HIS A 148 17.79 -12.77 -17.19
C HIS A 148 18.85 -13.88 -17.41
N VAL A 149 19.59 -14.18 -16.34
CA VAL A 149 20.51 -15.32 -16.17
C VAL A 149 20.12 -16.04 -14.87
N ARG A 150 20.16 -17.37 -14.85
CA ARG A 150 19.95 -18.18 -13.64
C ARG A 150 21.29 -18.49 -12.97
N GLU A 151 21.49 -18.01 -11.74
CA GLU A 151 22.64 -18.37 -10.90
C GLU A 151 22.17 -19.16 -9.65
N PRO A 152 22.97 -20.13 -9.15
CA PRO A 152 22.57 -21.00 -8.05
C PRO A 152 22.99 -20.49 -6.66
N GLY A 153 22.07 -20.56 -5.68
CA GLY A 153 22.35 -20.46 -4.23
C GLY A 153 22.94 -19.15 -3.73
N ARG A 154 22.11 -18.30 -3.09
CA ARG A 154 22.59 -17.17 -2.28
C ARG A 154 23.07 -17.67 -0.91
N VAL A 155 23.87 -16.85 -0.20
CA VAL A 155 24.54 -17.23 1.07
C VAL A 155 23.55 -17.60 2.18
N ASP A 156 22.36 -17.01 2.14
CA ASP A 156 21.45 -16.88 3.28
C ASP A 156 20.35 -17.95 3.31
N THR A 157 20.17 -18.69 2.22
CA THR A 157 19.20 -19.79 2.12
C THR A 157 19.83 -21.11 2.55
N ALA A 158 19.43 -21.62 3.71
CA ALA A 158 20.01 -22.83 4.32
C ALA A 158 19.81 -24.14 3.50
N TYR A 159 18.82 -24.18 2.60
CA TYR A 159 18.56 -25.28 1.68
C TYR A 159 17.71 -24.83 0.48
N GLU A 160 17.67 -25.66 -0.57
CA GLU A 160 16.80 -25.51 -1.75
C GLU A 160 16.24 -26.87 -2.16
N GLU A 161 15.09 -26.88 -2.84
CA GLU A 161 14.50 -28.09 -3.44
C GLU A 161 14.45 -28.00 -4.97
N GLY A 162 14.54 -29.16 -5.64
CA GLY A 162 14.63 -29.24 -7.11
C GLY A 162 13.38 -28.86 -7.89
N ASP A 163 12.24 -28.64 -7.23
CA ASP A 163 11.03 -28.09 -7.84
C ASP A 163 11.02 -26.54 -7.83
N TRP A 164 11.78 -25.93 -6.92
CA TRP A 164 11.76 -24.49 -6.75
C TRP A 164 12.53 -23.81 -7.89
N ALA A 165 11.97 -22.74 -8.43
CA ALA A 165 12.64 -21.87 -9.39
C ALA A 165 12.55 -20.42 -8.93
N PHE A 166 13.69 -19.75 -8.86
CA PHE A 166 13.83 -18.37 -8.42
C PHE A 166 14.57 -17.52 -9.46
N GLU A 167 14.41 -16.20 -9.34
CA GLU A 167 15.03 -15.21 -10.21
C GLU A 167 15.26 -13.91 -9.43
N TRP A 168 16.37 -13.22 -9.72
CA TRP A 168 16.71 -11.90 -9.19
C TRP A 168 17.51 -11.14 -10.26
N ASP A 169 17.19 -9.88 -10.50
CA ASP A 169 17.83 -9.08 -11.56
C ASP A 169 18.66 -7.87 -11.08
N GLY A 170 18.67 -7.55 -9.77
CA GLY A 170 19.52 -6.50 -9.20
C GLY A 170 20.99 -6.90 -8.97
N GLY A 171 21.33 -8.18 -9.12
CA GLY A 171 22.67 -8.69 -8.84
C GLY A 171 23.03 -8.55 -7.36
N ASP A 172 24.10 -7.82 -7.05
CA ASP A 172 24.66 -7.69 -5.69
C ASP A 172 23.95 -6.65 -4.81
N GLY A 173 23.17 -5.73 -5.38
CA GLY A 173 22.49 -4.64 -4.66
C GLY A 173 21.01 -4.51 -5.02
N ILE A 174 20.31 -3.60 -4.35
CA ILE A 174 18.86 -3.34 -4.53
C ILE A 174 18.67 -1.94 -5.13
N ALA A 175 17.81 -1.82 -6.13
CA ALA A 175 17.36 -0.56 -6.69
C ALA A 175 15.90 -0.64 -7.16
N VAL A 176 15.26 0.52 -7.31
CA VAL A 176 13.91 0.62 -7.89
C VAL A 176 13.88 0.06 -9.32
N GLY A 177 12.86 -0.76 -9.61
CA GLY A 177 12.72 -1.53 -10.83
C GLY A 177 13.37 -2.91 -10.80
N ASN A 178 14.04 -3.31 -9.71
CA ASN A 178 14.50 -4.70 -9.55
C ASN A 178 13.39 -5.64 -9.11
N VAL A 179 13.45 -6.88 -9.59
CA VAL A 179 12.42 -7.89 -9.35
C VAL A 179 13.01 -9.18 -8.80
N ALA A 180 12.47 -9.62 -7.66
CA ALA A 180 12.64 -10.97 -7.14
C ALA A 180 11.45 -11.84 -7.57
N ARG A 181 11.69 -13.09 -7.96
CA ARG A 181 10.64 -14.09 -8.23
C ARG A 181 10.95 -15.42 -7.58
N PHE A 182 9.90 -16.12 -7.16
CA PHE A 182 9.99 -17.48 -6.62
C PHE A 182 8.75 -18.29 -7.04
N SER A 183 8.94 -19.54 -7.47
CA SER A 183 7.84 -20.43 -7.86
C SER A 183 8.10 -21.88 -7.46
N LYS A 184 7.03 -22.56 -7.06
CA LYS A 184 6.95 -24.00 -6.73
C LYS A 184 5.52 -24.47 -6.90
N HIS A 185 5.29 -25.78 -6.97
CA HIS A 185 3.94 -26.32 -6.79
C HIS A 185 3.51 -26.20 -5.33
N VAL A 186 2.27 -25.78 -5.07
CA VAL A 186 1.67 -25.71 -3.73
C VAL A 186 1.07 -27.09 -3.42
N THR A 187 1.85 -27.95 -2.75
CA THR A 187 1.55 -29.38 -2.64
C THR A 187 0.56 -29.70 -1.52
N GLU A 188 0.01 -30.92 -1.53
CA GLU A 188 -0.75 -31.48 -0.40
C GLU A 188 0.05 -31.41 0.91
N ALA A 189 1.35 -31.70 0.86
CA ALA A 189 2.23 -31.62 2.04
C ALA A 189 2.38 -30.18 2.55
N ASP A 190 2.46 -29.18 1.67
CA ASP A 190 2.47 -27.77 2.07
C ASP A 190 1.19 -27.38 2.81
N VAL A 191 0.03 -27.87 2.36
CA VAL A 191 -1.29 -27.59 2.97
C VAL A 191 -1.43 -28.30 4.33
N GLU A 192 -0.98 -29.56 4.45
CA GLU A 192 -0.96 -30.30 5.72
C GLU A 192 0.03 -29.69 6.73
N GLU A 193 1.26 -29.38 6.32
CA GLU A 193 2.27 -28.79 7.20
C GLU A 193 1.92 -27.35 7.61
N PHE A 194 1.34 -26.55 6.71
CA PHE A 194 0.85 -25.21 7.04
C PHE A 194 -0.33 -25.26 8.03
N ALA A 195 -1.29 -26.18 7.85
CA ALA A 195 -2.38 -26.38 8.79
C ALA A 195 -1.88 -26.83 10.18
N HIS A 196 -0.84 -27.68 10.22
CA HIS A 196 -0.20 -28.09 11.48
C HIS A 196 0.58 -26.95 12.15
N ALA A 197 1.34 -26.17 11.38
CA ALA A 197 2.19 -25.08 11.89
C ALA A 197 1.39 -23.86 12.39
N THR A 198 0.29 -23.52 11.72
CA THR A 198 -0.57 -22.38 12.06
C THR A 198 -1.74 -22.74 12.98
N GLY A 199 -2.17 -24.01 12.96
CA GLY A 199 -3.41 -24.46 13.59
C GLY A 199 -4.67 -24.20 12.76
N ASP A 200 -4.57 -23.67 11.53
CA ASP A 200 -5.73 -23.53 10.64
C ASP A 200 -6.10 -24.88 10.00
N THR A 201 -6.85 -25.67 10.76
CA THR A 201 -7.42 -26.94 10.32
C THR A 201 -8.81 -26.79 9.68
N ASN A 202 -9.08 -25.69 8.97
CA ASN A 202 -10.34 -25.48 8.27
C ASN A 202 -10.55 -26.55 7.18
N ARG A 203 -11.70 -27.24 7.25
CA ARG A 203 -12.09 -28.33 6.35
C ARG A 203 -12.10 -27.94 4.87
N LEU A 204 -12.22 -26.65 4.53
CA LEU A 204 -12.09 -26.18 3.15
C LEU A 204 -10.75 -26.58 2.48
N HIS A 205 -9.67 -26.71 3.27
CA HIS A 205 -8.33 -27.04 2.79
C HIS A 205 -8.00 -28.54 2.92
N LEU A 206 -8.71 -29.26 3.82
CA LEU A 206 -8.33 -30.60 4.29
C LEU A 206 -9.37 -31.71 4.06
N ASP A 207 -10.56 -31.40 3.54
CA ASP A 207 -11.67 -32.36 3.43
C ASP A 207 -12.42 -32.23 2.08
N ASP A 208 -12.23 -33.20 1.18
CA ASP A 208 -12.82 -33.18 -0.17
C ASP A 208 -14.35 -33.23 -0.16
N GLU A 209 -14.97 -33.98 0.76
CA GLU A 209 -16.44 -34.10 0.85
C GLU A 209 -17.05 -32.77 1.32
N PHE A 210 -16.40 -32.09 2.27
CA PHE A 210 -16.79 -30.76 2.70
C PHE A 210 -16.58 -29.72 1.59
N ALA A 211 -15.40 -29.69 0.97
CA ALA A 211 -15.02 -28.68 0.00
C ALA A 211 -15.85 -28.75 -1.29
N ALA A 212 -16.23 -29.97 -1.73
CA ALA A 212 -17.20 -30.20 -2.80
C ALA A 212 -18.59 -29.60 -2.53
N GLY A 213 -18.97 -29.40 -1.27
CA GLY A 213 -20.19 -28.72 -0.86
C GLY A 213 -20.11 -27.18 -0.85
N THR A 214 -18.95 -26.60 -1.16
CA THR A 214 -18.72 -25.14 -1.13
C THR A 214 -18.81 -24.50 -2.52
N ARG A 215 -18.76 -23.16 -2.59
CA ARG A 215 -18.70 -22.40 -3.85
C ARG A 215 -17.50 -22.74 -4.75
N PHE A 216 -16.45 -23.37 -4.22
CA PHE A 216 -15.25 -23.73 -4.96
C PHE A 216 -15.36 -25.13 -5.61
N GLY A 217 -16.23 -26.00 -5.08
CA GLY A 217 -16.46 -27.37 -5.57
C GLY A 217 -15.30 -28.35 -5.39
N ARG A 218 -14.19 -27.91 -4.79
CA ARG A 218 -12.94 -28.65 -4.54
C ARG A 218 -12.17 -28.00 -3.39
N ARG A 219 -11.18 -28.71 -2.83
CA ARG A 219 -10.23 -28.12 -1.87
C ARG A 219 -9.33 -27.10 -2.56
N ILE A 220 -8.97 -26.06 -1.81
CA ILE A 220 -8.06 -24.99 -2.24
C ILE A 220 -7.01 -24.80 -1.15
N ALA A 221 -5.84 -24.26 -1.47
CA ALA A 221 -4.82 -23.94 -0.47
C ALA A 221 -5.28 -22.81 0.49
N HIS A 222 -4.62 -22.67 1.64
CA HIS A 222 -4.79 -21.51 2.51
C HIS A 222 -4.24 -20.25 1.81
N GLY A 223 -4.97 -19.13 1.84
CA GLY A 223 -4.47 -17.88 1.21
C GLY A 223 -3.11 -17.44 1.77
N VAL A 224 -2.92 -17.53 3.08
CA VAL A 224 -1.67 -17.16 3.76
C VAL A 224 -0.50 -18.10 3.39
N LEU A 225 -0.76 -19.32 2.91
CA LEU A 225 0.28 -20.20 2.36
C LEU A 225 0.82 -19.66 1.01
N SER A 226 -0.05 -19.13 0.14
CA SER A 226 0.40 -18.45 -1.09
C SER A 226 1.17 -17.16 -0.80
N LEU A 227 0.80 -16.42 0.25
CA LEU A 227 1.57 -15.27 0.74
C LEU A 227 2.98 -15.68 1.21
N GLY A 228 3.16 -16.91 1.71
CA GLY A 228 4.48 -17.46 2.03
C GLY A 228 5.45 -17.52 0.84
N LEU A 229 4.94 -17.57 -0.39
CA LEU A 229 5.76 -17.52 -1.61
C LEU A 229 6.38 -16.13 -1.82
N VAL A 230 5.71 -15.06 -1.39
CA VAL A 230 6.26 -13.69 -1.39
C VAL A 230 7.46 -13.64 -0.45
N SER A 231 7.34 -14.18 0.76
CA SER A 231 8.45 -14.28 1.71
C SER A 231 9.63 -15.10 1.15
N ALA A 232 9.34 -16.20 0.44
CA ALA A 232 10.35 -17.01 -0.22
C ALA A 232 11.03 -16.29 -1.42
N ALA A 233 10.35 -15.36 -2.09
CA ALA A 233 10.94 -14.49 -3.11
C ALA A 233 11.83 -13.41 -2.50
N LEU A 234 11.36 -12.71 -1.47
CA LEU A 234 12.17 -11.68 -0.79
C LEU A 234 13.44 -12.29 -0.18
N ALA A 235 13.37 -13.51 0.38
CA ALA A 235 14.54 -14.24 0.88
C ALA A 235 15.61 -14.60 -0.18
N ARG A 236 15.44 -14.20 -1.46
CA ARG A 236 16.46 -14.33 -2.51
C ARG A 236 17.13 -13.00 -2.89
N MET A 237 16.65 -11.88 -2.34
CA MET A 237 17.26 -10.55 -2.50
C MET A 237 18.62 -10.45 -1.77
N PRO A 238 19.44 -9.41 -2.03
CA PRO A 238 20.69 -9.18 -1.32
C PRO A 238 20.43 -8.76 0.14
N GLY A 239 21.32 -9.17 1.06
CA GLY A 239 21.28 -8.75 2.46
C GLY A 239 20.31 -9.54 3.33
N ALA A 240 20.34 -9.25 4.63
CA ALA A 240 19.43 -9.81 5.61
C ALA A 240 18.09 -9.07 5.57
N ILE A 241 17.11 -9.64 4.86
CA ILE A 241 15.80 -9.01 4.65
C ILE A 241 14.94 -9.05 5.91
N ILE A 242 14.51 -7.87 6.37
CA ILE A 242 13.64 -7.66 7.52
C ILE A 242 12.29 -7.14 7.04
N TYR A 243 11.24 -7.94 7.20
CA TYR A 243 9.86 -7.52 6.93
C TYR A 243 9.41 -6.42 7.92
N LEU A 244 9.00 -5.27 7.38
CA LEU A 244 8.41 -4.16 8.15
C LEU A 244 6.89 -4.10 8.01
N SER A 245 6.36 -4.29 6.80
CA SER A 245 4.92 -4.38 6.54
C SER A 245 4.60 -5.30 5.37
N GLN A 246 3.37 -5.84 5.36
CA GLN A 246 2.80 -6.59 4.25
C GLN A 246 1.29 -6.38 4.27
N ASP A 247 0.72 -5.91 3.15
CA ASP A 247 -0.70 -5.98 2.85
C ASP A 247 -0.93 -6.94 1.67
N CYS A 248 -2.16 -7.45 1.53
CA CYS A 248 -2.56 -8.22 0.36
C CYS A 248 -4.08 -8.33 0.21
N SER A 249 -4.51 -8.50 -1.03
CA SER A 249 -5.86 -8.94 -1.43
C SER A 249 -5.77 -10.31 -2.08
N TYR A 250 -6.65 -11.24 -1.65
CA TYR A 250 -6.82 -12.54 -2.28
C TYR A 250 -7.85 -12.42 -3.41
N LEU A 251 -7.39 -12.59 -4.64
CA LEU A 251 -8.15 -12.38 -5.87
C LEU A 251 -8.76 -13.69 -6.38
N GLY A 252 -7.99 -14.77 -6.31
CA GLY A 252 -8.37 -16.13 -6.74
C GLY A 252 -8.10 -17.20 -5.67
N PRO A 253 -8.70 -18.40 -5.80
CA PRO A 253 -8.22 -19.59 -5.10
C PRO A 253 -6.91 -20.08 -5.73
N VAL A 254 -6.12 -20.81 -4.95
CA VAL A 254 -5.01 -21.65 -5.45
C VAL A 254 -5.39 -23.11 -5.27
N ASP A 255 -5.17 -23.93 -6.29
CA ASP A 255 -5.47 -25.36 -6.27
C ASP A 255 -4.31 -26.21 -5.69
N VAL A 256 -4.66 -27.32 -5.05
CA VAL A 256 -3.67 -28.22 -4.45
C VAL A 256 -2.95 -29.00 -5.55
N GLY A 257 -1.65 -28.74 -5.70
CA GLY A 257 -0.77 -29.28 -6.75
C GLY A 257 -0.37 -28.26 -7.83
N GLU A 258 -0.96 -27.06 -7.82
CA GLU A 258 -0.72 -25.99 -8.81
C GLU A 258 0.61 -25.27 -8.59
N ARG A 259 1.34 -24.94 -9.67
CA ARG A 259 2.52 -24.08 -9.63
C ARG A 259 2.13 -22.60 -9.57
N CYS A 260 2.37 -22.00 -8.42
CA CYS A 260 2.27 -20.55 -8.26
C CYS A 260 3.64 -19.87 -8.40
N MET A 261 3.65 -18.62 -8.87
CA MET A 261 4.83 -17.75 -8.93
C MET A 261 4.58 -16.45 -8.17
N ALA A 262 5.32 -16.24 -7.08
CA ALA A 262 5.44 -14.92 -6.45
C ALA A 262 6.39 -14.03 -7.27
N THR A 263 6.01 -12.77 -7.42
CA THR A 263 6.81 -11.68 -7.99
C THR A 263 6.82 -10.51 -7.00
N CYS A 264 7.99 -9.91 -6.80
CA CYS A 264 8.18 -8.77 -5.90
C CYS A 264 9.05 -7.73 -6.61
N GLU A 265 8.45 -6.64 -7.06
CA GLU A 265 9.11 -5.54 -7.78
C GLU A 265 9.36 -4.38 -6.82
N VAL A 266 10.61 -3.94 -6.69
CA VAL A 266 10.97 -2.78 -5.86
C VAL A 266 10.45 -1.52 -6.55
N VAL A 267 9.43 -0.89 -5.98
CA VAL A 267 8.76 0.30 -6.55
C VAL A 267 9.24 1.61 -5.93
N ASP A 268 9.88 1.56 -4.77
CA ASP A 268 10.29 2.74 -4.00
C ASP A 268 11.55 2.49 -3.16
N ASP A 269 12.37 3.52 -3.00
CA ASP A 269 13.53 3.56 -2.10
C ASP A 269 13.25 4.61 -1.03
N LEU A 270 13.09 4.14 0.22
CA LEU A 270 12.64 4.93 1.37
C LEU A 270 13.82 5.43 2.23
N GLY A 271 15.06 5.33 1.73
CA GLY A 271 16.28 5.66 2.46
C GLY A 271 16.58 4.68 3.61
N ASP A 272 17.74 4.82 4.26
CA ASP A 272 18.26 3.92 5.31
C ASP A 272 18.00 2.43 5.01
N ASP A 273 18.31 2.00 3.78
CA ASP A 273 18.20 0.61 3.30
C ASP A 273 16.76 0.01 3.40
N LYS A 274 15.74 0.88 3.40
CA LYS A 274 14.32 0.54 3.39
C LYS A 274 13.73 0.64 1.98
N TYR A 275 12.95 -0.36 1.58
CA TYR A 275 12.36 -0.45 0.25
C TYR A 275 10.88 -0.81 0.31
N ARG A 276 10.08 -0.23 -0.60
CA ARG A 276 8.69 -0.65 -0.85
C ARG A 276 8.63 -1.50 -2.11
N LEU A 277 7.81 -2.55 -2.08
CA LEU A 277 7.64 -3.47 -3.20
C LEU A 277 6.15 -3.66 -3.53
N ASP A 278 5.82 -3.62 -4.81
CA ASP A 278 4.58 -4.21 -5.32
C ASP A 278 4.79 -5.73 -5.35
N VAL A 279 3.84 -6.50 -4.80
CA VAL A 279 3.90 -7.96 -4.76
C VAL A 279 2.66 -8.58 -5.39
N ALA A 280 2.88 -9.65 -6.14
CA ALA A 280 1.83 -10.48 -6.73
C ALA A 280 2.17 -11.97 -6.59
N VAL A 281 1.15 -12.82 -6.55
CA VAL A 281 1.29 -14.26 -6.79
C VAL A 281 0.38 -14.63 -7.96
N GLN A 282 0.92 -15.32 -8.94
CA GLN A 282 0.24 -15.80 -10.15
C GLN A 282 0.12 -17.33 -10.15
N ASP A 283 -0.90 -17.85 -10.83
CA ASP A 283 -1.12 -19.28 -11.07
C ASP A 283 -0.39 -19.82 -12.33
N GLU A 284 -0.78 -21.01 -12.80
CA GLU A 284 -0.18 -21.64 -13.99
C GLU A 284 -0.62 -21.03 -15.33
N ASP A 285 -1.81 -20.41 -15.40
CA ASP A 285 -2.31 -19.69 -16.58
C ASP A 285 -1.80 -18.23 -16.61
N GLY A 286 -1.30 -17.72 -15.47
CA GLY A 286 -0.74 -16.39 -15.30
C GLY A 286 -1.75 -15.35 -14.80
N GLU A 287 -2.86 -15.77 -14.19
CA GLU A 287 -3.80 -14.86 -13.52
C GLU A 287 -3.32 -14.54 -12.09
N ASP A 288 -3.49 -13.29 -11.64
CA ASP A 288 -3.10 -12.87 -10.29
C ASP A 288 -4.07 -13.48 -9.26
N VAL A 289 -3.60 -14.42 -8.43
CA VAL A 289 -4.36 -14.99 -7.30
C VAL A 289 -4.21 -14.16 -6.02
N LEU A 290 -3.12 -13.38 -5.91
CA LEU A 290 -2.83 -12.46 -4.80
C LEU A 290 -2.16 -11.20 -5.33
N SER A 291 -2.52 -10.02 -4.79
CA SER A 291 -1.83 -8.75 -5.05
C SER A 291 -1.74 -7.88 -3.79
N GLY A 292 -0.65 -7.14 -3.57
CA GLY A 292 -0.52 -6.19 -2.45
C GLY A 292 0.80 -5.45 -2.42
N GLY A 293 1.06 -4.71 -1.35
CA GLY A 293 2.32 -4.05 -1.04
C GLY A 293 3.12 -4.72 0.08
N SER A 294 4.44 -4.57 0.03
CA SER A 294 5.37 -4.97 1.11
C SER A 294 6.37 -3.86 1.38
N THR A 295 6.79 -3.70 2.65
CA THR A 295 7.93 -2.84 3.01
C THR A 295 8.97 -3.66 3.75
N ILE A 296 10.24 -3.52 3.35
CA ILE A 296 11.39 -4.18 3.98
C ILE A 296 12.45 -3.18 4.43
N LEU A 297 13.28 -3.61 5.39
CA LEU A 297 14.61 -3.10 5.68
C LEU A 297 15.63 -4.18 5.27
N VAL A 298 16.84 -3.80 4.89
CA VAL A 298 17.90 -4.73 4.48
C VAL A 298 19.19 -4.43 5.24
N ASP A 299 19.57 -5.32 6.15
CA ASP A 299 20.83 -5.24 6.89
C ASP A 299 21.97 -5.99 6.16
N ASP A 300 23.23 -5.65 6.46
CA ASP A 300 24.40 -6.44 6.08
C ASP A 300 24.35 -7.87 6.67
N ILE A 301 24.79 -8.86 5.91
CA ILE A 301 24.89 -10.26 6.34
C ILE A 301 26.14 -10.43 7.25
N PRO A 302 26.01 -10.95 8.48
CA PRO A 302 27.16 -11.17 9.37
C PRO A 302 28.13 -12.27 8.87
N GLU A 303 29.45 -12.02 9.00
CA GLU A 303 30.55 -12.98 8.77
C GLU A 303 30.66 -14.09 9.85
#